data_AF-A0A351DPC7-F1
#
_entry.id   AF-A0A351DPC7-F1
#
_cell.length_a   1.000
_cell.length_b   1.000
_cell.length_c   1.000
_cell.angle_alpha   90.00
_cell.angle_beta   90.00
_cell.angle_gamma   90.00
#
_symmetry.space_group_name_H-M   'P 1'
#
loop_
_entity.id
_entity.type
_entity.pdbx_description
1 polymer ?
#
loop_
_entity_poly.entity_id
_entity_poly.type
_entity_poly.pdbx_seq_one_letter_code
_entity_poly.pdbx_strand_id
1 'polypeptide(L)' 'QGASLCAFCVAVDRQERGQEGSRSALAELAETFHLVPISIVTLDDILAFAADDSRISSDVAPRIEAYRAQYGAG' A
#
# COMPACT_ATOMS: atom_id res chain seq x y z
N GLN A 1 7.26 28.16 -17.41
CA GLN A 1 6.55 27.74 -16.18
C GLN A 1 5.07 27.58 -16.54
N GLY A 2 4.38 26.58 -15.98
CA GLY A 2 2.97 26.30 -16.33
C GLY A 2 2.46 24.86 -16.13
N ALA A 3 3.28 23.97 -15.56
CA ALA A 3 2.83 22.61 -15.21
C ALA A 3 2.28 22.58 -13.77
N SER A 4 1.18 21.86 -13.57
CA SER A 4 0.63 21.53 -12.26
C SER A 4 0.73 20.03 -12.02
N LEU A 5 1.09 19.62 -10.81
CA LEU A 5 1.04 18.22 -10.40
C LEU A 5 -0.42 17.76 -10.38
N CYS A 6 -0.75 16.69 -11.11
CA CYS A 6 -2.12 16.19 -11.22
C CYS A 6 -2.36 14.89 -10.43
N ALA A 7 -1.36 14.01 -10.33
CA ALA A 7 -1.48 12.74 -9.63
C ALA A 7 -0.11 12.12 -9.33
N PHE A 8 -0.10 11.22 -8.34
CA PHE A 8 0.96 10.23 -8.15
C PHE A 8 0.43 8.89 -8.65
N CYS A 9 1.23 8.18 -9.45
CA CYS A 9 0.95 6.80 -9.85
C CYS A 9 2.13 5.92 -9.42
N VAL A 10 1.85 4.90 -8.62
CA VAL A 10 2.87 3.97 -8.12
C VAL A 10 2.50 2.53 -8.44
N ALA A 11 3.50 1.65 -8.50
CA ALA A 11 3.24 0.24 -8.75
C ALA A 11 2.51 -0.44 -7.58
N VAL A 12 2.99 -0.23 -6.35
CA VAL A 12 2.48 -0.92 -5.16
C VAL A 12 2.24 0.08 -4.04
N ASP A 13 1.01 0.10 -3.52
CA ASP A 13 0.72 0.67 -2.21
C ASP A 13 0.89 -0.42 -1.15
N ARG A 14 1.96 -0.29 -0.36
CA ARG A 14 2.28 -1.24 0.70
C ARG A 14 1.31 -1.15 1.89
N GLN A 15 0.53 -0.07 2.00
CA GLN A 15 -0.38 0.18 3.13
C GLN A 15 0.33 0.07 4.50
N GLU A 16 1.62 0.40 4.56
CA GLU A 16 2.45 0.37 5.76
C GLU A 16 2.60 1.75 6.36
N ARG A 17 2.72 1.81 7.69
CA ARG A 17 3.04 3.04 8.43
C ARG A 17 4.40 3.60 8.00
N GLY A 18 4.45 4.92 7.81
CA GLY A 18 5.70 5.65 7.64
C GLY A 18 6.59 5.61 8.89
N GLN A 19 7.80 6.16 8.76
CA GLN A 19 8.76 6.23 9.87
C GLN A 19 8.27 7.12 11.03
N GLU A 20 7.48 8.14 10.72
CA GLU A 20 7.10 9.20 11.65
C GLU A 20 5.59 9.26 11.90
N GLY A 21 4.91 8.10 12.00
CA GLY A 21 3.49 8.11 12.35
C GLY A 21 2.73 6.81 12.20
N SER A 22 1.41 6.93 12.27
CA SER A 22 0.44 5.85 12.07
C SER A 22 -0.11 5.78 10.64
N ARG A 23 0.23 6.75 9.78
CA ARG A 23 -0.26 6.84 8.39
C ARG A 23 0.76 6.27 7.42
N SER A 24 0.28 5.89 6.23
CA SER A 24 1.17 5.48 5.14
C SER A 24 1.78 6.68 4.44
N ALA A 25 2.93 6.46 3.77
CA ALA A 25 3.59 7.50 2.98
C ALA A 25 2.67 8.06 1.88
N LEU A 26 1.82 7.22 1.27
CA LEU A 26 0.84 7.67 0.28
C LEU A 26 -0.27 8.51 0.90
N ALA A 27 -0.74 8.18 2.10
CA ALA A 27 -1.73 8.99 2.81
C ALA A 27 -1.16 10.36 3.21
N GLU A 28 0.10 10.43 3.62
CA GLU A 28 0.78 11.69 3.92
C GLU A 28 0.96 12.56 2.67
N LEU A 29 1.33 11.97 1.52
CA LEU A 29 1.39 12.67 0.24
C LEU A 29 0.02 13.17 -0.21
N ALA A 30 -1.03 12.36 -0.03
CA ALA A 30 -2.38 12.71 -0.41
C ALA A 30 -2.86 13.98 0.32
N GLU A 31 -2.59 14.05 1.62
CA GLU A 31 -2.89 15.23 2.43
C GLU A 31 -2.03 16.44 2.03
N THR A 32 -0.71 16.24 1.90
CA THR A 32 0.25 17.33 1.64
C THR A 32 -0.01 18.04 0.32
N PHE A 33 -0.36 17.28 -0.73
CA PHE A 33 -0.56 17.81 -2.07
C PHE A 33 -2.04 18.02 -2.43
N HIS A 34 -2.96 17.62 -1.55
CA HIS A 34 -4.41 17.61 -1.82
C HIS A 34 -4.76 16.84 -3.11
N LEU A 35 -4.11 15.69 -3.31
CA LEU A 35 -4.28 14.81 -4.47
C LEU A 35 -4.59 13.40 -4.00
N VAL A 36 -5.27 12.62 -4.85
CA VAL A 36 -5.50 11.20 -4.61
C VAL A 36 -4.43 10.39 -5.37
N PRO A 37 -3.53 9.67 -4.67
CA PRO A 37 -2.58 8.77 -5.32
C PRO A 37 -3.30 7.57 -5.93
N ILE A 38 -2.70 7.01 -6.97
CA ILE A 38 -3.17 5.81 -7.64
C ILE A 38 -2.09 4.73 -7.48
N SER A 39 -2.49 3.53 -7.10
CA SER A 39 -1.64 2.35 -7.11
C SER A 39 -2.15 1.33 -8.12
N ILE A 40 -1.24 0.57 -8.73
CA ILE A 40 -1.62 -0.55 -9.60
C ILE A 40 -2.13 -1.72 -8.74
N VAL A 41 -1.49 -1.97 -7.60
CA VAL A 41 -1.93 -2.96 -6.59
C VAL A 41 -1.68 -2.43 -5.18
N THR A 42 -2.44 -2.96 -4.23
CA THR A 42 -2.30 -2.75 -2.78
C THR A 42 -1.76 -4.00 -2.08
N LEU A 43 -1.37 -3.89 -0.80
CA LEU A 43 -1.04 -5.07 0.01
C LEU A 43 -2.27 -5.98 0.19
N ASP A 44 -3.47 -5.42 0.26
CA ASP A 44 -4.71 -6.18 0.32
C ASP A 44 -4.92 -7.01 -0.96
N ASP A 45 -4.64 -6.46 -2.14
CA ASP A 45 -4.69 -7.22 -3.41
C ASP A 45 -3.67 -8.36 -3.44
N ILE A 46 -2.45 -8.10 -2.94
CA ILE A 46 -1.39 -9.11 -2.84
C ILE A 46 -1.79 -10.22 -1.87
N LEU A 47 -2.39 -9.88 -0.73
CA LEU A 47 -2.88 -10.85 0.25
C LEU A 47 -3.99 -11.71 -0.34
N ALA A 48 -4.97 -11.10 -1.01
CA ALA A 48 -6.06 -11.82 -1.67
C ALA A 48 -5.52 -12.80 -2.73
N PHE A 49 -4.57 -12.35 -3.56
CA PHE A 49 -3.93 -13.22 -4.55
C PHE A 49 -3.15 -14.37 -3.90
N ALA A 50 -2.39 -14.10 -2.84
CA ALA A 50 -1.61 -15.11 -2.14
C ALA A 50 -2.47 -16.15 -1.41
N ALA A 51 -3.68 -15.78 -0.98
CA ALA A 51 -4.62 -16.68 -0.32
C ALA A 51 -5.33 -17.62 -1.30
N ASP A 52 -5.58 -17.18 -2.54
CA ASP A 52 -6.43 -17.89 -3.51
C ASP A 52 -5.64 -18.65 -4.60
N ASP A 53 -4.36 -18.34 -4.82
CA ASP A 53 -3.57 -18.96 -5.89
C ASP A 53 -2.79 -20.20 -5.42
N SER A 54 -3.15 -21.36 -5.95
CA SER A 54 -2.54 -22.66 -5.58
C SER A 54 -1.05 -22.78 -5.89
N ARG A 55 -0.47 -21.86 -6.67
CA ARG A 55 0.97 -21.82 -6.97
C ARG A 55 1.76 -21.17 -5.82
N ILE A 56 1.08 -20.43 -4.95
CA ILE A 56 1.69 -19.75 -3.80
C ILE A 56 1.68 -20.71 -2.60
N SER A 57 2.78 -20.72 -1.86
CA SER A 57 2.89 -21.55 -0.66
C SER A 57 1.89 -21.07 0.39
N SER A 58 1.21 -22.02 1.05
CA SER A 58 0.13 -21.73 2.00
C SER A 58 0.58 -20.95 3.24
N ASP A 59 1.89 -20.84 3.50
CA ASP A 59 2.44 -20.01 4.58
C ASP A 59 2.58 -18.53 4.21
N VAL A 60 2.52 -18.16 2.93
CA VAL A 60 2.79 -16.80 2.47
C VAL A 60 1.70 -15.83 2.92
N ALA A 61 0.42 -16.15 2.68
CA ALA A 61 -0.69 -15.29 3.10
C ALA A 61 -0.70 -15.03 4.62
N PRO A 62 -0.58 -16.05 5.51
CA PRO A 62 -0.44 -15.83 6.95
C PRO A 62 0.73 -14.94 7.36
N ARG A 63 1.87 -15.02 6.64
CA ARG A 63 3.03 -14.16 6.90
C ARG A 63 2.80 -12.72 6.49
N ILE A 64 2.08 -12.49 5.40
CA ILE A 64 1.67 -11.15 4.96
C ILE A 64 0.68 -10.55 5.97
N GLU A 65 -0.29 -11.33 6.46
CA GLU A 65 -1.23 -10.90 7.50
C GLU A 65 -0.52 -10.50 8.79
N ALA A 66 0.42 -11.33 9.26
CA ALA A 66 1.20 -11.03 10.46
C ALA A 66 2.01 -9.73 10.29
N TYR A 67 2.60 -9.54 9.11
CA TYR A 67 3.31 -8.32 8.77
C TYR A 67 2.38 -7.10 8.73
N ARG A 68 1.21 -7.21 8.11
CA ARG A 68 0.18 -6.16 8.06
C ARG A 68 -0.33 -5.82 9.46
N ALA A 69 -0.50 -6.81 10.34
CA ALA A 69 -0.89 -6.56 11.74
C ALA A 69 0.17 -5.76 12.50
N GLN A 70 1.46 -5.98 12.19
CA GLN A 70 2.56 -5.28 12.86
C GLN A 70 2.83 -3.88 12.28
N TYR A 71 2.71 -3.72 10.96
CA TYR A 71 3.18 -2.53 10.24
C TYR A 71 2.10 -1.77 9.46
N GLY A 72 0.90 -2.31 9.34
CA GLY A 72 -0.20 -1.71 8.58
C GLY A 72 -0.54 -0.31 9.09
N ALA A 73 -0.70 0.62 8.15
CA ALA A 73 -1.39 1.88 8.39
C ALA A 73 -2.89 1.58 8.33
N GLY A 74 -3.60 1.89 9.43
CA GLY A 74 -5.00 1.50 9.64
C GLY A 74 -5.99 2.05 8.63
#